data_AF-A0A2N2RS53-F1
#
_entry.id   AF-A0A2N2RS53-F1
#
_cell.length_a   1.000
_cell.length_b   1.000
_cell.length_c   1.000
_cell.angle_alpha   90.00
_cell.angle_beta   90.00
_cell.angle_gamma   90.00
#
_symmetry.space_group_name_H-M   'P 1'
#
loop_
_entity.id
_entity.type
_entity.pdbx_description
1 polymer ?
#
loop_
_entity_poly.entity_id
_entity_poly.type
_entity_poly.pdbx_seq_one_letter_code
_entity_poly.pdbx_strand_id
1 'polypeptide(L)'
;SGFFHRFTCTVHSPVGQNPAEYGIKLQPLPPGKFGKNDVHFIDPTGVDHDRLGKALNKALYNYMHGICLDQDVRSWFDEKVPRPTVARHRISRALSAPN
;
A
#
# COMPACT_ATOMS: atom_id res chain seq x y z
N SER A 1 -6.35 1.21 -18.51
CA SER A 1 -6.71 1.84 -17.22
C SER A 1 -5.88 1.19 -16.13
N GLY A 2 -5.44 1.95 -15.13
CA GLY A 2 -4.74 1.42 -13.96
C GLY A 2 -5.58 1.67 -12.70
N PHE A 3 -5.49 0.77 -11.72
CA PHE A 3 -6.13 0.91 -10.41
C PHE A 3 -5.22 0.36 -9.31
N PHE A 4 -5.26 0.98 -8.14
CA PHE A 4 -4.71 0.37 -6.93
C PHE A 4 -5.76 -0.54 -6.29
N HIS A 5 -5.36 -1.76 -5.96
CA HIS A 5 -6.19 -2.69 -5.21
C HIS A 5 -5.85 -2.60 -3.73
N ARG A 6 -6.88 -2.47 -2.87
CA ARG A 6 -6.68 -2.67 -1.44
C ARG A 6 -6.29 -4.12 -1.21
N PHE A 7 -5.35 -4.34 -0.30
CA PHE A 7 -4.94 -5.66 0.09
C PHE A 7 -6.12 -6.50 0.61
N THR A 8 -6.20 -7.76 0.17
CA THR A 8 -7.17 -8.75 0.64
C THR A 8 -6.39 -9.92 1.24
N CYS A 9 -6.76 -10.31 2.47
CA CYS A 9 -6.18 -11.47 3.14
C CYS A 9 -6.99 -12.72 2.80
N THR A 10 -6.31 -13.82 2.50
CA THR A 10 -6.96 -15.11 2.25
C THR A 10 -6.53 -16.15 3.26
N VAL A 11 -7.44 -17.04 3.65
CA VAL A 11 -7.20 -18.03 4.73
C VAL A 11 -6.07 -19.03 4.44
N HIS A 12 -5.74 -19.23 3.16
CA HIS A 12 -4.71 -20.18 2.73
C HIS A 12 -3.36 -19.54 2.43
N SER A 13 -3.29 -18.21 2.38
CA SER A 13 -2.02 -17.51 2.17
C SER A 13 -1.19 -17.46 3.45
N PRO A 14 0.14 -17.23 3.36
CA PRO A 14 0.99 -17.08 4.55
C PRO A 14 0.48 -16.03 5.55
N VAL A 15 -0.09 -14.93 5.06
CA VAL A 15 -0.70 -13.88 5.90
C VAL A 15 -1.97 -14.34 6.63
N GLY A 16 -2.75 -15.25 6.03
CA GLY A 16 -3.93 -15.85 6.67
C GLY A 16 -3.56 -16.98 7.64
N GLN A 17 -2.47 -17.70 7.36
CA GLN A 17 -1.97 -18.77 8.22
C GLN A 17 -1.22 -18.24 9.44
N ASN A 18 -0.40 -17.19 9.27
CA ASN A 18 0.46 -16.60 10.30
C ASN A 18 0.26 -15.07 10.42
N PRO A 19 -0.95 -14.58 10.74
CA PRO A 19 -1.26 -13.13 10.70
C PRO A 19 -0.39 -12.26 11.61
N ALA A 20 0.12 -12.83 12.71
CA ALA A 20 1.00 -12.12 13.64
C ALA A 20 2.35 -11.71 13.03
N GLU A 21 2.91 -12.50 12.10
CA GLU A 21 4.16 -12.17 11.40
C GLU A 21 4.01 -10.94 10.50
N TYR A 22 2.77 -10.67 10.07
CA TYR A 22 2.40 -9.53 9.24
C TYR A 22 1.77 -8.39 10.05
N GLY A 23 1.70 -8.52 11.37
CA GLY A 23 1.18 -7.48 12.27
C GLY A 23 -0.33 -7.27 12.20
N ILE A 24 -1.11 -8.20 11.63
CA ILE A 24 -2.57 -8.08 11.52
C ILE A 24 -3.29 -9.05 12.46
N LYS A 25 -4.58 -8.81 12.71
CA LYS A 25 -5.47 -9.77 13.40
C LYS A 25 -6.60 -10.19 12.47
N LEU A 26 -6.89 -11.48 12.37
CA LEU A 26 -8.00 -11.97 11.56
C LEU A 26 -9.32 -11.81 12.32
N GLN A 27 -10.37 -11.42 11.59
CA GLN A 27 -11.73 -11.49 12.08
C GLN A 27 -12.26 -12.92 11.93
N PRO A 28 -13.23 -13.34 12.76
CA PRO A 28 -13.91 -14.62 12.58
C PRO A 28 -14.52 -14.74 11.18
N LEU A 29 -14.40 -15.93 10.59
CA LEU A 29 -15.05 -16.22 9.32
C LEU A 29 -16.58 -16.26 9.48
N PRO A 30 -17.34 -15.86 8.45
CA PRO A 30 -18.78 -16.00 8.48
C PRO A 30 -19.20 -17.48 8.65
N PRO A 31 -20.39 -17.73 9.25
CA PRO A 31 -20.91 -19.09 9.40
C PRO A 31 -21.21 -19.72 8.04
N GLY A 32 -21.04 -21.04 7.94
CA GLY A 32 -21.24 -21.82 6.70
C GLY A 32 -20.03 -22.66 6.30
N LYS A 33 -20.18 -23.45 5.23
CA LYS A 33 -19.15 -24.39 4.75
C LYS A 33 -18.47 -23.99 3.43
N PHE A 34 -18.91 -22.91 2.79
CA PHE A 34 -18.44 -22.48 1.46
C PHE A 34 -18.08 -20.99 1.47
N GLY A 35 -17.25 -20.55 0.52
CA GLY A 35 -16.93 -19.12 0.31
C GLY A 35 -16.04 -18.48 1.38
N LYS A 36 -15.12 -19.25 1.99
CA LYS A 36 -14.24 -18.80 3.09
C LYS A 36 -12.83 -18.40 2.63
N ASN A 37 -12.63 -18.16 1.34
CA ASN A 37 -11.31 -17.86 0.80
C ASN A 37 -10.77 -16.55 1.36
N ASP A 38 -11.61 -15.51 1.39
CA ASP A 38 -11.25 -14.21 1.94
C ASP A 38 -11.55 -14.14 3.43
N VAL A 39 -10.65 -13.51 4.18
CA VAL A 39 -10.79 -13.27 5.60
C VAL A 39 -10.58 -11.79 5.89
N HIS A 40 -11.54 -11.18 6.57
CA HIS A 40 -11.38 -9.81 7.04
C HIS A 40 -10.28 -9.74 8.10
N PHE A 41 -9.56 -8.63 8.13
CA PHE A 41 -8.49 -8.41 9.09
C PHE A 41 -8.59 -7.02 9.71
N ILE A 42 -7.94 -6.88 10.85
CA ILE A 42 -7.76 -5.63 11.58
C ILE A 42 -6.29 -5.28 11.47
N ASP A 43 -6.02 -4.11 10.90
CA ASP A 43 -4.70 -3.48 10.90
C ASP A 43 -4.59 -2.59 12.17
N PRO A 44 -3.74 -2.95 13.15
CA PRO A 44 -3.60 -2.18 14.38
C PRO A 44 -2.70 -0.95 14.23
N THR A 45 -2.10 -0.71 13.06
CA THR A 45 -1.19 0.43 12.85
C THR A 45 -1.91 1.79 12.83
N GLY A 46 -3.24 1.79 12.75
CA GLY A 46 -4.05 3.02 12.72
C GLY A 46 -4.07 3.69 11.35
N VAL A 47 -3.64 2.99 10.29
CA VAL A 47 -3.68 3.49 8.92
C VAL A 47 -5.14 3.67 8.45
N ASP A 48 -5.42 4.85 7.92
CA ASP A 48 -6.65 5.11 7.16
C ASP A 48 -6.46 4.66 5.70
N HIS A 49 -6.85 3.42 5.41
CA HIS A 49 -6.70 2.84 4.07
C HIS A 49 -7.53 3.55 3.00
N ASP A 50 -8.68 4.11 3.36
CA ASP A 50 -9.56 4.79 2.40
C ASP A 50 -8.95 6.16 2.02
N ARG A 51 -8.33 6.85 2.98
CA ARG A 51 -7.57 8.07 2.69
C ARG A 51 -6.34 7.78 1.86
N LEU A 52 -5.59 6.72 2.16
CA LEU A 52 -4.42 6.32 1.36
C LEU A 52 -4.81 6.06 -0.10
N GLY A 53 -5.94 5.40 -0.33
CA GLY A 53 -6.47 5.12 -1.66
C GLY A 53 -6.66 6.38 -2.53
N LYS A 54 -7.09 7.51 -1.94
CA LYS A 54 -7.28 8.77 -2.67
C LYS A 54 -5.96 9.32 -3.22
N ALA A 55 -4.93 9.37 -2.38
CA ALA A 55 -3.60 9.85 -2.78
C ALA A 55 -2.97 8.92 -3.83
N LEU A 56 -3.13 7.60 -3.66
CA LEU A 56 -2.68 6.61 -4.64
C LEU A 56 -3.38 6.76 -5.99
N ASN A 57 -4.69 6.99 -6.02
CA ASN A 57 -5.41 7.26 -7.27
C ASN A 57 -4.90 8.54 -7.97
N LYS A 58 -4.64 9.62 -7.21
CA LYS A 58 -4.03 10.84 -7.75
C LYS A 58 -2.64 10.59 -8.32
N ALA A 59 -1.82 9.81 -7.61
CA ALA A 59 -0.48 9.42 -8.06
C ALA A 59 -0.53 8.62 -9.37
N LEU A 60 -1.46 7.66 -9.47
CA LEU A 60 -1.64 6.85 -10.67
C LEU A 60 -2.11 7.67 -11.86
N TYR A 61 -3.06 8.57 -11.64
CA TYR A 61 -3.53 9.49 -12.67
C TYR A 61 -2.37 10.34 -13.21
N ASN A 62 -1.58 10.94 -12.32
CA ASN A 62 -0.40 11.72 -12.67
C ASN A 62 0.61 10.91 -13.48
N TYR A 63 0.90 9.67 -13.05
CA TYR A 63 1.78 8.75 -13.77
C TYR A 63 1.24 8.40 -15.16
N MET A 64 -0.04 8.02 -15.26
CA MET A 64 -0.66 7.64 -16.53
C MET A 64 -0.68 8.76 -17.55
N HIS A 65 -0.77 10.01 -17.11
CA HIS A 65 -0.80 11.18 -17.99
C HIS A 65 0.55 11.91 -18.11
N GLY A 66 1.60 11.44 -17.43
CA GLY A 66 2.92 12.06 -17.47
C GLY A 66 2.99 13.47 -16.87
N ILE A 67 2.09 13.80 -15.94
CA ILE A 67 1.99 15.13 -15.33
C ILE A 67 2.45 15.12 -13.87
N CYS A 68 2.94 16.27 -13.39
CA CYS A 68 3.32 16.49 -11.99
C CYS A 68 4.40 15.52 -11.44
N LEU A 69 5.18 14.86 -12.30
CA LEU A 69 6.18 13.87 -11.89
C LEU A 69 7.44 14.49 -11.28
N ASP A 70 7.66 15.77 -11.55
CA ASP A 70 8.70 16.63 -10.99
C ASP A 70 8.30 17.26 -9.65
N GLN A 71 7.01 17.24 -9.32
CA GLN A 71 6.51 17.77 -8.06
C GLN A 71 6.87 16.87 -6.89
N ASP A 72 6.92 17.46 -5.70
CA ASP A 72 7.10 16.69 -4.48
C ASP A 72 5.90 15.74 -4.27
N VAL A 73 6.15 14.44 -4.23
CA VAL A 73 5.11 13.39 -4.12
C VAL A 73 4.20 13.59 -2.91
N ARG A 74 4.71 14.27 -1.87
CA ARG A 74 3.96 14.56 -0.65
C ARG A 74 2.77 15.49 -0.91
N SER A 75 2.81 16.28 -1.98
CA SER A 75 1.70 17.13 -2.44
C SER A 75 0.49 16.35 -2.99
N TRP A 76 0.64 15.04 -3.18
CA TRP A 76 -0.46 14.18 -3.62
C TRP A 76 -1.34 13.72 -2.46
N PHE A 77 -0.89 13.95 -1.22
CA PHE A 77 -1.61 13.66 0.00
C PHE A 77 -2.23 14.95 0.54
N ASP A 78 -3.48 14.88 1.01
CA ASP A 78 -4.19 16.01 1.61
C ASP A 78 -3.73 16.33 3.04
N GLU A 79 -2.68 15.65 3.52
CA GLU A 79 -2.17 15.77 4.86
C GLU A 79 -0.64 15.79 4.89
N LYS A 80 -0.09 16.11 6.06
CA LYS A 80 1.34 16.09 6.27
C LYS A 80 1.86 14.65 6.37
N VAL A 81 2.49 14.19 5.30
CA VAL A 81 3.26 12.94 5.29
C VAL A 81 4.74 13.17 5.66
N PRO A 82 5.43 12.13 6.20
CA PRO A 82 6.86 12.22 6.51
C PRO A 82 7.72 12.61 5.30
N ARG A 83 8.87 13.23 5.56
CA ARG A 83 9.87 13.47 4.51
C ARG A 83 10.58 12.16 4.17
N PRO A 84 11.01 11.96 2.90
CA PRO A 84 11.87 10.85 2.55
C PRO A 84 13.12 10.83 3.42
N THR A 85 13.49 9.65 3.93
CA THR A 85 14.72 9.43 4.70
C THR A 85 15.93 9.12 3.81
N VAL A 86 15.70 8.98 2.50
CA VAL A 86 16.73 8.71 1.49
C VAL A 86 17.19 10.00 0.80
N ALA A 87 18.46 10.06 0.40
CA ALA A 87 19.01 11.19 -0.33
C ALA A 87 18.35 11.36 -1.71
N ARG A 88 18.19 12.61 -2.17
CA ARG A 88 17.56 12.96 -3.45
C ARG A 88 18.14 12.20 -4.65
N HIS A 89 19.45 12.00 -4.66
CA HIS A 89 20.22 11.35 -5.72
C HIS A 89 20.59 9.90 -5.38
N ARG A 90 19.86 9.25 -4.45
CA ARG A 90 20.15 7.86 -4.03
C ARG A 90 20.12 6.89 -5.20
N ILE A 91 19.08 6.95 -6.04
CA ILE A 91 18.90 6.03 -7.17
C ILE A 91 19.91 6.32 -8.28
N SER A 92 20.08 7.58 -8.68
CA SER A 92 21.05 7.93 -9.73
C SER A 92 22.47 7.54 -9.34
N ARG A 93 22.89 7.76 -8.09
CA ARG A 93 24.20 7.31 -7.60
C ARG A 93 24.34 5.79 -7.60
N ALA A 94 23.29 5.05 -7.25
CA ALA A 94 23.34 3.59 -7.27
C ALA A 94 23.50 3.05 -8.70
N LEU A 95 22.86 3.67 -9.69
CA LEU A 95 22.97 3.31 -11.10
C LEU A 95 24.28 3.76 -11.75
N SER A 96 24.92 4.81 -11.22
CA SER A 96 26.22 5.30 -11.69
C SER A 96 27.42 4.70 -10.95
N ALA A 97 27.19 3.86 -9.95
CA ALA A 97 28.28 3.17 -9.26
C ALA A 97 28.91 2.13 -10.22
N PRO A 98 30.23 2.09 -10.38
CA PRO A 98 30.89 1.02 -11.11
C PRO A 98 30.59 -0.33 -10.43
N ASN A 99 30.43 -1.38 -11.24
CA ASN A 99 30.27 -2.77 -10.77
C ASN A 99 31.47 -3.22 -9.93
#